data_AF-A0A1Y0CEP9-F1
#
_entry.id   AF-A0A1Y0CEP9-F1
#
_cell.length_a   1.000
_cell.length_b   1.000
_cell.length_c   1.000
_cell.angle_alpha   90.00
_cell.angle_beta   90.00
_cell.angle_gamma   90.00
#
_symmetry.space_group_name_H-M   'P 1'
#
loop_
_entity.id
_entity.type
_entity.pdbx_description
1 polymer ?
#
loop_
_entity_poly.entity_id
_entity_poly.type
_entity_poly.pdbx_seq_one_letter_code
_entity_poly.pdbx_strand_id
1 'polypeptide(L)'
;MVRSGAPVRLGVYGNHCTQDYMPGHGIVDLIADRRLPARHTTLTLAGHRPLTVLAVQGCVRYKPDRHDVLFTQREYAAAIDPLPAAELVITHCPPAGINDDQDAAHEGIAALRRWVDRHQPRWLLHGHTYDKPPSSRHGITDVIYVHGHAVVDLHGSSA
;
A
#
# COMPACT_ATOMS: atom_id res chain seq x y z
N MET A 1 -11.63 -16.79 19.10
CA MET A 1 -10.29 -17.27 19.50
C MET A 1 -9.48 -17.54 18.23
N VAL A 2 -8.54 -16.67 17.88
CA VAL A 2 -7.56 -16.95 16.81
C VAL A 2 -6.60 -18.01 17.37
N ARG A 3 -6.54 -19.18 16.74
CA ARG A 3 -5.61 -20.25 17.13
C ARG A 3 -4.17 -19.75 16.94
N SER A 4 -3.31 -19.94 17.95
CA SER A 4 -1.89 -19.61 17.85
C SER A 4 -1.26 -20.37 16.67
N GLY A 5 -0.70 -19.64 15.70
CA GLY A 5 0.04 -20.20 14.57
C GLY A 5 -0.61 -20.05 13.18
N ALA A 6 -1.84 -19.55 13.07
CA ALA A 6 -2.43 -19.25 11.76
C ALA A 6 -1.77 -17.99 11.13
N PRO A 7 -1.49 -17.99 9.81
CA PRO A 7 -0.95 -16.81 9.14
C PRO A 7 -1.95 -15.65 9.23
N VAL A 8 -1.43 -14.46 9.54
CA VAL A 8 -2.23 -13.24 9.56
C VAL A 8 -2.46 -12.78 8.13
N ARG A 9 -3.71 -12.41 7.82
CA ARG A 9 -4.08 -11.81 6.54
C ARG A 9 -4.33 -10.33 6.78
N LEU A 10 -3.65 -9.49 6.02
CA LEU A 10 -3.71 -8.03 6.10
C LEU A 10 -4.03 -7.50 4.70
N GLY A 11 -4.68 -6.34 4.58
CA GLY A 11 -4.98 -5.78 3.27
C GLY A 11 -5.27 -4.28 3.29
N VAL A 12 -5.18 -3.71 2.09
CA VAL A 12 -5.69 -2.40 1.71
C VAL A 12 -6.69 -2.60 0.57
N TYR A 13 -7.74 -1.80 0.51
CA TYR A 13 -8.72 -1.93 -0.57
C TYR A 13 -8.17 -1.45 -1.90
N GLY A 14 -8.55 -2.14 -2.98
CA GLY A 14 -8.32 -1.70 -4.35
C GLY A 14 -9.40 -0.76 -4.87
N ASN A 15 -9.17 -0.21 -6.06
CA ASN A 15 -10.07 0.77 -6.65
C ASN A 15 -11.47 0.23 -7.01
N HIS A 16 -11.63 -1.08 -7.19
CA HIS A 16 -12.92 -1.74 -7.49
C HIS A 16 -13.64 -2.30 -6.25
N CYS A 17 -13.16 -1.99 -5.05
CA CYS A 17 -13.75 -2.50 -3.82
C CYS A 17 -14.96 -1.66 -3.39
N THR A 18 -16.17 -2.19 -3.61
CA THR A 18 -17.42 -1.47 -3.34
C THR A 18 -18.01 -1.72 -1.95
N GLN A 19 -17.46 -2.67 -1.17
CA GLN A 19 -17.97 -3.07 0.15
C GLN A 19 -16.85 -3.31 1.16
N ASP A 20 -17.19 -3.25 2.46
CA ASP A 20 -16.29 -3.53 3.59
C ASP A 20 -16.18 -5.05 3.86
N TYR A 21 -15.62 -5.80 2.92
CA TYR A 21 -15.60 -7.27 2.99
C TYR A 21 -14.44 -7.84 3.83
N MET A 22 -13.34 -7.11 4.01
CA MET A 22 -12.11 -7.66 4.59
C MET A 22 -12.31 -8.31 5.97
N PRO A 23 -12.95 -7.65 6.96
CA PRO A 23 -13.15 -8.24 8.28
C PRO A 23 -13.99 -9.53 8.24
N GLY A 24 -15.01 -9.58 7.37
CA GLY A 24 -15.86 -10.76 7.19
C GLY A 24 -15.12 -11.99 6.65
N HIS A 25 -13.97 -11.77 6.00
CA HIS A 25 -13.10 -12.83 5.48
C HIS A 25 -11.85 -13.07 6.34
N GLY A 26 -11.78 -12.48 7.54
CA GLY A 26 -10.64 -12.60 8.44
C GLY A 26 -9.38 -11.90 7.92
N ILE A 27 -9.55 -10.88 7.07
CA ILE A 27 -8.48 -10.00 6.62
C ILE A 27 -8.52 -8.75 7.50
N VAL A 28 -7.40 -8.40 8.11
CA VAL A 28 -7.24 -7.15 8.85
C VAL A 28 -7.12 -6.01 7.83
N ASP A 29 -8.09 -5.10 7.86
CA ASP A 29 -8.02 -3.84 7.13
C ASP A 29 -6.97 -2.92 7.78
N LEU A 30 -5.89 -2.62 7.04
CA LEU A 30 -4.79 -1.80 7.51
C LEU A 30 -5.15 -0.31 7.64
N ILE A 31 -6.21 0.13 6.98
CA ILE A 31 -6.69 1.52 7.03
C ILE A 31 -7.80 1.63 8.09
N ALA A 32 -8.67 0.63 8.17
CA ALA A 32 -9.87 0.52 9.02
C ALA A 32 -11.04 1.44 8.64
N ASP A 33 -10.89 2.25 7.59
CA ASP A 33 -11.96 3.09 7.04
C ASP A 33 -11.77 3.27 5.53
N ARG A 34 -12.69 2.71 4.73
CA ARG A 34 -12.65 2.79 3.26
C ARG A 34 -12.68 4.21 2.70
N ARG A 35 -13.03 5.21 3.51
CA ARG A 35 -13.09 6.63 3.11
C ARG A 35 -11.77 7.36 3.31
N LEU A 36 -10.77 6.73 3.92
CA LEU A 36 -9.46 7.33 4.15
C LEU A 36 -8.45 6.81 3.12
N PRO A 37 -7.61 7.68 2.51
CA PRO A 37 -6.66 7.23 1.49
C PRO A 37 -5.48 6.44 2.05
N ALA A 38 -5.05 6.76 3.28
CA ALA A 38 -3.83 6.22 3.86
C ALA A 38 -3.87 6.19 5.39
N ARG A 39 -3.04 5.33 5.97
CA ARG A 39 -2.81 5.24 7.42
C ARG A 39 -1.38 4.79 7.71
N HIS A 40 -0.75 5.45 8.68
CA HIS A 40 0.47 4.95 9.32
C HIS A 40 0.10 4.05 10.49
N THR A 41 0.73 2.88 10.58
CA THR A 41 0.46 1.89 11.63
C THR A 41 1.71 1.08 11.97
N THR A 42 1.62 0.28 13.03
CA THR A 42 2.64 -0.69 13.41
C THR A 42 2.06 -2.09 13.33
N LEU A 43 2.72 -2.96 12.57
CA LEU A 43 2.40 -4.38 12.51
C LEU A 43 3.19 -5.14 13.57
N THR A 44 2.45 -5.83 14.43
CA THR A 44 3.03 -6.74 15.43
C THR A 44 2.67 -8.16 15.05
N LEU A 45 3.67 -8.93 14.63
CA LEU A 45 3.53 -10.34 14.26
C LEU A 45 4.22 -11.20 15.31
N ALA A 46 3.57 -12.27 15.75
CA ALA A 46 4.11 -13.15 16.78
C ALA A 46 5.49 -13.72 16.36
N GLY A 47 6.50 -13.58 17.23
CA GLY A 47 7.86 -14.04 16.94
C GLY A 47 8.71 -13.10 16.09
N HIS A 48 8.20 -11.93 15.71
CA HIS A 48 8.92 -10.93 14.91
C HIS A 48 8.96 -9.56 15.59
N ARG A 49 9.94 -8.73 15.23
CA ARG A 49 9.97 -7.32 15.63
C ARG A 49 8.76 -6.58 15.06
N PRO A 50 8.23 -5.56 15.76
CA PRO A 50 7.26 -4.67 15.17
C PRO A 50 7.80 -3.99 13.90
N LEU A 51 6.95 -3.83 12.90
CA LEU A 51 7.28 -3.19 11.63
C LEU A 51 6.39 -1.95 11.44
N THR A 52 7.00 -0.80 11.16
CA THR A 52 6.23 0.40 10.82
C THR A 52 5.76 0.36 9.36
N VAL A 53 4.49 0.67 9.14
CA VAL A 53 3.84 0.52 7.83
C VAL A 53 3.10 1.78 7.45
N LEU A 54 3.31 2.23 6.21
CA LEU A 54 2.40 3.12 5.51
C LEU A 54 1.49 2.27 4.62
N ALA A 55 0.22 2.19 4.99
CA ALA A 55 -0.82 1.57 4.17
C ALA A 55 -1.52 2.62 3.33
N VAL A 56 -1.73 2.35 2.04
CA VAL A 56 -2.40 3.26 1.09
C VAL A 56 -3.39 2.44 0.25
N GLN A 57 -4.62 2.93 0.11
CA GLN A 57 -5.69 2.21 -0.58
C GLN A 57 -6.23 2.98 -1.78
N GLY A 58 -6.95 2.27 -2.65
CA GLY A 58 -7.58 2.82 -3.84
C GLY A 58 -6.59 3.22 -4.94
N CYS A 59 -7.06 4.04 -5.86
CA CYS A 59 -6.23 4.72 -6.85
C CYS A 59 -6.69 6.17 -7.09
N VAL A 60 -5.96 6.88 -7.96
CA VAL A 60 -6.32 8.23 -8.40
C VAL A 60 -7.68 8.19 -9.11
N ARG A 61 -8.56 9.14 -8.75
CA ARG A 61 -9.92 9.19 -9.25
C ARG A 61 -9.96 9.53 -10.75
N TYR A 62 -10.37 8.56 -11.55
CA TYR A 62 -10.54 8.68 -13.00
C TYR A 62 -12.01 8.67 -13.47
N LYS A 63 -12.96 8.48 -12.55
CA LYS A 63 -14.40 8.43 -12.85
C LYS A 63 -15.23 8.99 -11.67
N PRO A 64 -16.51 9.37 -11.89
CA PRO A 64 -17.33 10.01 -10.85
C PRO A 64 -17.93 9.04 -9.81
N ASP A 65 -17.64 7.74 -9.92
CA ASP A 65 -18.18 6.71 -9.02
C ASP A 65 -17.83 7.00 -7.55
N ARG A 66 -18.81 6.82 -6.66
CA ARG A 66 -18.67 7.09 -5.22
C ARG A 66 -18.66 5.85 -4.34
N HIS A 67 -18.85 4.66 -4.92
CA HIS A 67 -18.81 3.39 -4.21
C HIS A 67 -17.42 2.75 -4.29
N ASP A 68 -16.72 2.98 -5.39
CA ASP A 68 -15.32 2.61 -5.58
C ASP A 68 -14.37 3.41 -4.66
N VAL A 69 -13.22 2.82 -4.36
CA VAL A 69 -12.20 3.46 -3.51
C VAL A 69 -11.30 4.33 -4.39
N LEU A 70 -11.76 5.56 -4.63
CA LEU A 70 -11.12 6.53 -5.51
C LEU A 70 -10.87 7.87 -4.82
N PHE A 71 -9.63 8.35 -4.88
CA PHE A 71 -9.23 9.61 -4.25
C PHE A 71 -8.59 10.56 -5.26
N THR A 72 -8.78 11.86 -5.07
CA THR A 72 -8.02 12.88 -5.79
C THR A 72 -6.57 12.91 -5.30
N GLN A 73 -5.66 13.41 -6.15
CA GLN A 73 -4.29 13.71 -5.74
C GLN A 73 -4.23 14.62 -4.49
N ARG A 74 -5.20 15.54 -4.32
CA ARG A 74 -5.31 16.42 -3.14
C ARG A 74 -5.68 15.66 -1.86
N GLU A 75 -6.62 14.72 -1.95
CA GLU A 75 -7.00 13.87 -0.81
C GLU A 75 -5.83 12.98 -0.39
N TYR A 76 -5.11 12.38 -1.36
CA TYR A 76 -3.88 11.66 -1.07
C TYR A 76 -2.81 12.55 -0.43
N ALA A 77 -2.59 13.76 -0.94
CA ALA A 77 -1.63 14.71 -0.36
C ALA A 77 -1.97 15.04 1.10
N ALA A 78 -3.21 15.41 1.38
CA ALA A 78 -3.67 15.73 2.73
C ALA A 78 -3.49 14.54 3.70
N ALA A 79 -3.67 13.30 3.23
CA ALA A 79 -3.54 12.11 4.05
C ALA A 79 -2.09 11.63 4.23
N ILE A 80 -1.23 11.77 3.21
CA ILE A 80 0.11 11.16 3.17
C ILE A 80 1.21 12.13 3.59
N ASP A 81 1.15 13.40 3.13
CA ASP A 81 2.22 14.37 3.38
C ASP A 81 2.58 14.59 4.86
N PRO A 82 1.64 14.55 5.85
CA PRO A 82 1.98 14.71 7.26
C PRO A 82 2.45 13.42 7.95
N LEU A 83 2.40 12.26 7.29
CA LEU A 83 2.73 10.98 7.92
C LEU A 83 4.25 10.83 8.12
N PRO A 84 4.69 10.30 9.27
CA PRO A 84 6.10 10.07 9.54
C PRO A 84 6.64 8.94 8.66
N ALA A 85 7.97 8.74 8.70
CA ALA A 85 8.64 7.63 8.02
C ALA A 85 8.06 6.26 8.44
N ALA A 86 8.13 5.31 7.52
CA ALA A 86 7.78 3.90 7.74
C ALA A 86 8.75 3.02 6.96
N GLU A 87 8.93 1.79 7.40
CA GLU A 87 9.84 0.83 6.77
C GLU A 87 9.24 0.14 5.56
N LEU A 88 7.93 -0.13 5.63
CA LEU A 88 7.17 -0.86 4.63
C LEU A 88 6.03 0.00 4.12
N VAL A 89 5.91 0.10 2.80
CA VAL A 89 4.73 0.62 2.11
C VAL A 89 3.94 -0.55 1.54
N ILE A 90 2.65 -0.63 1.89
CA ILE A 90 1.70 -1.52 1.22
C ILE A 90 0.68 -0.62 0.54
N THR A 91 0.64 -0.64 -0.80
CA THR A 91 -0.28 0.19 -1.57
C THR A 91 -0.99 -0.61 -2.65
N HIS A 92 -2.23 -0.25 -2.97
CA HIS A 92 -2.87 -0.77 -4.18
C HIS A 92 -2.26 -0.10 -5.42
N CYS A 93 -2.45 1.22 -5.55
CA CYS A 93 -1.91 2.02 -6.64
C CYS A 93 -0.45 2.46 -6.37
N PRO A 94 0.45 2.38 -7.37
CA PRO A 94 1.85 2.76 -7.19
C PRO A 94 2.07 4.27 -6.96
N PRO A 95 3.28 4.67 -6.51
CA PRO A 95 3.72 6.06 -6.57
C PRO A 95 3.87 6.58 -8.00
N ALA A 96 3.64 7.87 -8.22
CA ALA A 96 3.86 8.50 -9.52
C ALA A 96 5.31 8.35 -10.04
N GLY A 97 5.46 7.94 -11.29
CA GLY A 97 6.72 7.66 -11.95
C GLY A 97 7.44 6.39 -11.47
N ILE A 98 6.81 5.56 -10.64
CA ILE A 98 7.34 4.28 -10.18
C ILE A 98 6.29 3.22 -10.51
N ASN A 99 6.44 2.51 -11.62
CA ASN A 99 5.51 1.44 -12.05
C ASN A 99 4.06 1.91 -12.29
N ASP A 100 3.81 3.21 -12.49
CA ASP A 100 2.55 3.75 -12.99
C ASP A 100 2.45 3.67 -14.51
N ASP A 101 1.31 4.08 -15.07
CA ASP A 101 1.05 4.15 -16.51
C ASP A 101 0.42 5.49 -16.91
N GLN A 102 0.33 5.73 -18.22
CA GLN A 102 -0.15 7.01 -18.77
C GLN A 102 -1.68 7.12 -18.82
N ASP A 103 -2.41 6.01 -18.68
CA ASP A 103 -3.86 6.06 -18.68
C ASP A 103 -4.40 6.47 -17.30
N ALA A 104 -5.57 7.10 -17.31
CA ALA A 104 -6.12 7.73 -16.11
C ALA A 104 -6.38 6.74 -14.96
N ALA A 105 -6.67 5.47 -15.24
CA ALA A 105 -6.94 4.50 -14.19
C ALA A 105 -5.68 4.09 -13.43
N HIS A 106 -4.51 4.15 -14.08
CA HIS A 106 -3.23 3.68 -13.58
C HIS A 106 -2.21 4.81 -13.34
N GLU A 107 -2.68 6.07 -13.33
CA GLU A 107 -1.90 7.21 -12.88
C GLU A 107 -1.44 6.99 -11.43
N GLY A 108 -0.14 7.18 -11.17
CA GLY A 108 0.42 6.99 -9.86
C GLY A 108 0.11 8.11 -8.87
N ILE A 109 0.26 7.81 -7.58
CA ILE A 109 -0.04 8.75 -6.49
C ILE A 109 1.14 9.72 -6.31
N ALA A 110 0.92 11.01 -6.56
CA ALA A 110 1.96 12.03 -6.50
C ALA A 110 2.48 12.27 -5.07
N ALA A 111 1.58 12.26 -4.08
CA ALA A 111 1.96 12.41 -2.67
C ALA A 111 2.78 11.22 -2.16
N LEU A 112 2.43 10.00 -2.58
CA LEU A 112 3.18 8.81 -2.23
C LEU A 112 4.60 8.85 -2.82
N ARG A 113 4.76 9.32 -4.06
CA ARG A 113 6.08 9.53 -4.67
C ARG A 113 6.94 10.48 -3.84
N ARG A 114 6.42 11.66 -3.46
CA ARG A 114 7.13 12.61 -2.60
C ARG A 114 7.51 12.01 -1.25
N TRP A 115 6.61 11.23 -0.66
CA TRP A 115 6.84 10.56 0.61
C TRP A 115 7.94 9.49 0.49
N VAL A 116 7.93 8.68 -0.57
CA VAL A 116 8.96 7.66 -0.86
C VAL A 116 10.32 8.32 -1.09
N ASP A 117 10.37 9.39 -1.88
CA ASP A 117 11.62 10.13 -2.12
C ASP A 117 12.21 10.70 -0.82
N ARG A 118 11.35 11.21 0.08
CA ARG A 118 11.76 11.83 1.35
C ARG A 118 12.21 10.80 2.38
N HIS A 119 11.44 9.74 2.58
CA HIS A 119 11.63 8.82 3.69
C HIS A 119 12.36 7.54 3.31
N GLN A 120 12.47 7.26 2.01
CA GLN A 120 13.16 6.10 1.46
C GLN A 120 12.83 4.80 2.21
N PRO A 121 11.56 4.37 2.23
CA PRO A 121 11.17 3.12 2.89
C PRO A 121 12.00 1.98 2.33
N ARG A 122 12.25 0.94 3.13
CA ARG A 122 13.06 -0.17 2.62
C ARG A 122 12.31 -1.01 1.61
N TRP A 123 11.00 -1.19 1.82
CA TRP A 123 10.15 -2.00 0.96
C TRP A 123 8.90 -1.26 0.52
N LEU A 124 8.54 -1.42 -0.74
CA LEU A 124 7.29 -0.94 -1.31
C LEU A 124 6.64 -2.07 -2.11
N LEU A 125 5.46 -2.51 -1.66
CA LEU A 125 4.68 -3.54 -2.31
C LEU A 125 3.47 -2.88 -2.97
N HIS A 126 3.27 -3.14 -4.26
CA HIS A 126 2.10 -2.63 -4.98
C HIS A 126 1.56 -3.60 -6.02
N GLY A 127 0.33 -3.34 -6.48
CA GLY A 127 -0.28 -4.02 -7.63
C GLY A 127 -0.84 -2.98 -8.60
N HIS A 128 -2.11 -3.17 -8.98
CA HIS A 128 -2.94 -2.27 -9.78
C HIS A 128 -2.55 -2.09 -11.26
N THR A 129 -1.26 -2.00 -11.57
CA THR A 129 -0.77 -1.79 -12.95
C THR A 129 -0.42 -3.11 -13.65
N TYR A 130 0.00 -3.02 -14.92
CA TYR A 130 0.30 -4.18 -15.76
C TYR A 130 1.75 -4.21 -16.23
N ASP A 131 2.24 -5.43 -16.45
CA ASP A 131 3.51 -5.73 -17.13
C ASP A 131 4.74 -5.03 -16.55
N LYS A 132 4.79 -4.90 -15.23
CA LYS A 132 5.95 -4.33 -14.53
C LYS A 132 6.95 -5.44 -14.14
N PRO A 133 8.25 -5.13 -14.03
CA PRO A 133 9.22 -6.06 -13.46
C PRO A 133 8.77 -6.51 -12.06
N PRO A 134 8.80 -7.81 -11.72
CA PRO A 134 8.39 -8.30 -10.40
C PRO A 134 9.15 -7.63 -9.24
N SER A 135 10.39 -7.23 -9.50
CA SER A 135 11.17 -6.40 -8.60
C SER A 135 11.94 -5.32 -9.37
N SER A 136 12.07 -4.16 -8.75
CA SER A 136 12.93 -3.06 -9.19
C SER A 136 13.42 -2.28 -7.97
N ARG A 137 14.19 -1.23 -8.19
CA ARG A 137 14.72 -0.39 -7.11
C ARG A 137 14.52 1.08 -7.42
N HIS A 138 14.11 1.84 -6.41
CA HIS A 138 14.02 3.30 -6.46
C HIS A 138 14.84 3.89 -5.32
N GLY A 139 16.03 4.43 -5.63
CA GLY A 139 17.00 4.81 -4.60
C GLY A 139 17.42 3.60 -3.77
N ILE A 140 17.14 3.63 -2.46
CA ILE A 140 17.39 2.47 -1.58
C ILE A 140 16.16 1.56 -1.41
N THR A 141 14.99 1.96 -1.88
CA THR A 141 13.72 1.23 -1.75
C THR A 141 13.65 0.07 -2.73
N ASP A 142 13.45 -1.14 -2.20
CA ASP A 142 13.08 -2.29 -3.01
C ASP A 142 11.58 -2.17 -3.37
N VAL A 143 11.29 -2.13 -4.67
CA VAL A 143 9.93 -2.03 -5.21
C VAL A 143 9.52 -3.40 -5.70
N ILE A 144 8.48 -3.96 -5.09
CA ILE A 144 7.94 -5.28 -5.41
C ILE A 144 6.58 -5.07 -6.08
N TYR A 145 6.51 -5.43 -7.36
CA TYR A 145 5.25 -5.50 -8.10
C TYR A 145 4.61 -6.87 -7.91
N VAL A 146 3.34 -6.88 -7.52
CA VAL A 146 2.59 -8.11 -7.22
C VAL A 146 1.44 -8.27 -8.21
N HIS A 147 1.58 -9.26 -9.09
CA HIS A 147 0.50 -9.78 -9.94
C HIS A 147 0.20 -11.23 -9.56
N GLY A 148 -1.02 -11.50 -9.09
CA GLY A 148 -1.38 -12.80 -8.52
C GLY A 148 -0.81 -12.96 -7.10
N HIS A 149 0.42 -13.46 -6.97
CA HIS A 149 1.09 -13.62 -5.67
C HIS A 149 2.61 -13.45 -5.78
N ALA A 150 3.24 -13.02 -4.68
CA ALA A 150 4.68 -12.98 -4.52
C ALA A 150 5.04 -13.45 -3.10
N VAL A 151 6.20 -14.10 -2.96
CA VAL A 151 6.78 -14.43 -1.66
C VAL A 151 7.96 -13.49 -1.45
N VAL A 152 7.94 -12.76 -0.34
CA VAL A 152 8.93 -11.72 -0.05
C VAL A 152 9.48 -11.95 1.36
N ASP A 153 10.79 -12.09 1.45
CA ASP A 153 11.48 -12.14 2.75
C ASP A 153 11.89 -10.74 3.20
N LEU A 154 11.22 -10.24 4.23
CA LEU A 154 11.51 -8.94 4.84
C LEU A 154 12.60 -9.10 5.90
N HIS A 155 13.85 -9.17 5.47
CA HIS A 155 14.98 -9.30 6.40
C HIS A 155 15.20 -8.00 7.16
N GLY A 156 15.36 -8.00 8.48
CA GLY A 156 15.92 -6.84 9.19
C GLY A 156 17.36 -6.60 8.76
N SER A 157 17.79 -5.34 8.62
CA SER A 157 19.23 -5.07 8.62
C SER A 157 19.68 -5.28 10.06
N SER A 158 20.54 -6.28 10.30
CA SER A 158 21.34 -6.30 11.52
C SER A 158 22.18 -5.02 11.51
N ALA A 159 21.94 -4.15 12.50
CA ALA A 159 22.85 -3.07 12.83
C ALA A 159 24.19 -3.64 13.29
#